data_AF-A0A6C2YJB5-F1
#
_entry.id   AF-A0A6C2YJB5-F1
#
_cell.length_a   1.000
_cell.length_b   1.000
_cell.length_c   1.000
_cell.angle_alpha   90.00
_cell.angle_beta   90.00
_cell.angle_gamma   90.00
#
_symmetry.space_group_name_H-M   'P 1'
#
loop_
_entity.id
_entity.type
_entity.pdbx_description
1 polymer ?
#
loop_
_entity_poly.entity_id
_entity_poly.type
_entity_poly.pdbx_seq_one_letter_code
_entity_poly.pdbx_strand_id
1 'polypeptide(L)'
;MQRATICVDVGIPEQAAVMAWLDRWRSSLAFVSDNEGCGCCVDIYRVEAPPEALAELPPAVFAISEWSGSANAAPDAAATDGSV
;
A
#
# COMPACT_ATOMS: atom_id res chain seq x y z
N MET A 1 -1.02 -11.34 -10.81
CA MET A 1 -1.00 -10.65 -9.52
C MET A 1 0.06 -9.56 -9.56
N GLN A 2 -0.19 -8.42 -8.95
CA GLN A 2 0.68 -7.26 -8.91
C GLN A 2 0.82 -6.79 -7.46
N ARG A 3 2.05 -6.45 -7.07
CA ARG A 3 2.36 -5.90 -5.75
C ARG A 3 2.23 -4.38 -5.78
N ALA A 4 1.56 -3.83 -4.78
CA ALA A 4 1.40 -2.40 -4.60
C ALA A 4 1.46 -2.03 -3.12
N THR A 5 1.86 -0.80 -2.85
CA THR A 5 1.73 -0.17 -1.53
C THR A 5 0.65 0.88 -1.62
N ILE A 6 -0.28 0.79 -0.69
CA ILE A 6 -1.36 1.74 -0.49
C ILE A 6 -1.00 2.56 0.74
N CYS A 7 -1.01 3.88 0.61
CA CYS A 7 -0.86 4.82 1.70
C CYS A 7 -2.01 5.82 1.61
N VAL A 8 -2.75 5.98 2.70
CA VAL A 8 -3.90 6.88 2.74
C VAL A 8 -3.94 7.60 4.08
N ASP A 9 -4.22 8.91 4.04
CA ASP A 9 -4.39 9.69 5.26
C ASP A 9 -5.65 9.26 6.02
N VAL A 10 -5.59 9.35 7.35
CA VAL A 10 -6.73 9.06 8.21
C VAL A 10 -7.71 10.23 8.19
N GLY A 11 -9.00 9.95 8.03
CA GLY A 11 -10.05 10.97 8.10
C GLY A 11 -10.37 11.69 6.79
N ILE A 12 -9.81 11.25 5.67
CA ILE A 12 -10.18 11.70 4.32
C ILE A 12 -11.08 10.66 3.63
N PRO A 13 -11.93 11.04 2.65
CA PRO A 13 -12.87 10.10 2.04
C PRO A 13 -12.20 8.91 1.34
N GLU A 14 -10.97 9.08 0.85
CA GLU A 14 -10.17 8.01 0.27
C GLU A 14 -9.89 6.87 1.26
N GLN A 15 -9.82 7.14 2.57
CA GLN A 15 -9.65 6.10 3.59
C GLN A 15 -10.82 5.11 3.54
N ALA A 16 -12.05 5.62 3.48
CA ALA A 16 -13.25 4.79 3.39
C ALA A 16 -13.29 4.00 2.08
N ALA A 17 -12.80 4.58 0.97
CA ALA A 17 -12.69 3.88 -0.31
C ALA A 17 -11.69 2.73 -0.25
N VAL A 18 -10.53 2.93 0.38
CA VAL A 18 -9.53 1.87 0.60
C VAL A 18 -10.08 0.77 1.51
N MET A 19 -10.78 1.11 2.59
CA MET A 19 -11.39 0.11 3.49
C MET A 19 -12.48 -0.71 2.79
N ALA A 20 -13.35 -0.07 2.01
CA ALA A 20 -14.37 -0.76 1.22
C ALA A 20 -13.75 -1.66 0.14
N TRP A 21 -12.67 -1.20 -0.49
CA TRP A 21 -11.92 -2.00 -1.46
C TRP A 21 -11.28 -3.23 -0.79
N LEU A 22 -10.66 -3.05 0.38
CA LEU A 22 -10.05 -4.13 1.15
C LEU A 22 -11.07 -5.20 1.53
N ASP A 23 -12.26 -4.82 1.99
CA ASP A 23 -13.35 -5.74 2.33
C ASP A 23 -13.83 -6.52 1.09
N ARG A 24 -14.12 -5.80 0.00
CA ARG A 24 -14.60 -6.39 -1.27
C ARG A 24 -13.62 -7.40 -1.85
N TRP A 25 -12.33 -7.07 -1.88
CA TRP A 25 -11.32 -7.88 -2.54
C TRP A 25 -10.63 -8.87 -1.60
N ARG A 26 -10.91 -8.85 -0.29
CA ARG A 26 -10.17 -9.61 0.72
C ARG A 26 -9.94 -11.08 0.37
N SER A 27 -10.96 -11.75 -0.18
CA SER A 27 -10.89 -13.17 -0.57
C SER A 27 -10.12 -13.44 -1.86
N SER A 28 -9.85 -12.40 -2.66
CA SER A 28 -9.13 -12.46 -3.94
C SER A 28 -7.72 -11.90 -3.86
N LEU A 29 -7.36 -11.23 -2.76
CA LEU A 29 -5.98 -10.80 -2.50
C LEU A 29 -5.11 -12.03 -2.23
N ALA A 30 -3.98 -12.12 -2.93
CA ALA A 30 -2.96 -13.13 -2.64
C ALA A 30 -2.23 -12.78 -1.33
N PHE A 31 -2.07 -11.49 -1.04
CA PHE A 31 -1.46 -10.99 0.17
C PHE A 31 -2.02 -9.62 0.56
N VAL A 32 -2.15 -9.40 1.87
CA VAL A 32 -2.38 -8.08 2.48
C VAL A 32 -1.66 -8.05 3.83
N SER A 33 -0.83 -7.03 4.06
CA SER A 33 -0.20 -6.81 5.37
C SER A 33 -1.20 -6.24 6.38
N ASP A 34 -0.81 -6.23 7.65
CA ASP A 34 -1.48 -5.41 8.66
C ASP A 34 -1.28 -3.91 8.36
N ASN A 35 -1.91 -3.03 9.12
CA ASN A 35 -1.71 -1.60 8.96
C ASN A 35 -0.32 -1.22 9.49
N GLU A 36 0.60 -0.93 8.56
CA GLU A 36 1.97 -0.51 8.83
C GLU A 36 2.10 1.01 9.04
N GLY A 37 0.98 1.73 9.00
CA GLY A 37 0.92 3.15 9.27
C GLY A 37 1.11 3.47 10.75
N CYS A 38 1.28 4.74 11.08
CA CYS A 38 1.40 5.18 12.48
C CYS A 38 0.09 5.04 13.27
N GLY A 39 -1.02 4.70 12.61
CA GLY A 39 -2.34 4.51 13.22
C GLY A 39 -3.04 5.80 13.66
N CYS A 40 -2.39 6.96 13.51
CA CYS A 40 -2.94 8.26 13.89
C CYS A 40 -3.00 9.28 12.75
N CYS A 41 -2.16 9.14 11.72
CA CYS A 41 -2.09 10.09 10.59
C CYS A 41 -2.30 9.40 9.24
N VAL A 42 -1.72 8.23 9.06
CA VAL A 42 -1.77 7.47 7.79
C VAL A 42 -1.97 5.99 8.09
N ASP A 43 -2.67 5.33 7.17
CA ASP A 43 -2.76 3.89 7.07
C ASP A 43 -1.89 3.42 5.90
N ILE A 44 -1.08 2.38 6.11
CA ILE A 44 -0.19 1.83 5.09
C ILE A 44 -0.45 0.33 4.95
N TYR A 45 -0.71 -0.12 3.72
CA TYR A 45 -0.94 -1.52 3.40
C TYR A 45 -0.07 -1.95 2.22
N ARG A 46 0.57 -3.11 2.36
CA ARG A 46 1.22 -3.82 1.25
C ARG A 46 0.26 -4.89 0.77
N VAL A 47 -0.08 -4.83 -0.51
CA VAL A 47 -1.03 -5.77 -1.12
C VAL A 47 -0.40 -6.48 -2.30
N GLU A 48 -0.84 -7.71 -2.52
CA GLU A 48 -0.67 -8.43 -3.78
C GLU A 48 -2.07 -8.79 -4.30
N ALA A 49 -2.47 -8.12 -5.38
CA ALA A 49 -3.84 -8.15 -5.89
C ALA A 49 -3.84 -8.40 -7.41
N PRO A 50 -4.95 -8.86 -8.00
CA PRO A 50 -5.09 -8.84 -9.46
C PRO A 50 -5.11 -7.39 -9.99
N PRO A 51 -4.63 -7.16 -11.23
CA PRO A 51 -4.53 -5.82 -11.79
C PRO A 51 -5.89 -5.12 -11.92
N GLU A 52 -6.98 -5.87 -12.17
CA GLU A 52 -8.34 -5.28 -12.15
C GLU A 52 -8.74 -4.71 -10.79
N ALA A 53 -8.29 -5.32 -9.69
CA ALA A 53 -8.57 -4.81 -8.35
C ALA A 53 -7.83 -3.50 -8.11
N LEU A 54 -6.55 -3.43 -8.49
CA LEU A 54 -5.75 -2.21 -8.34
C LEU A 54 -6.29 -1.06 -9.20
N ALA A 55 -6.87 -1.35 -10.36
CA ALA A 55 -7.50 -0.34 -11.21
C ALA A 55 -8.76 0.32 -10.60
N GLU A 56 -9.40 -0.30 -9.59
CA GLU A 56 -10.54 0.28 -8.87
C GLU A 56 -10.11 1.29 -7.79
N LEU A 57 -8.84 1.32 -7.39
CA LEU A 57 -8.34 2.24 -6.39
C LEU A 57 -7.97 3.61 -7.00
N PRO A 58 -8.21 4.71 -6.27
CA PRO A 58 -7.81 6.03 -6.73
C PRO A 58 -6.28 6.11 -6.86
N PRO A 59 -5.74 6.75 -7.91
CA PRO A 59 -4.29 6.83 -8.12
C PRO A 59 -3.55 7.55 -6.96
N ALA A 60 -4.26 8.42 -6.23
CA ALA A 60 -3.71 9.20 -5.12
C ALA A 60 -3.31 8.36 -3.89
N VAL A 61 -3.86 7.15 -3.72
CA VAL A 61 -3.52 6.29 -2.57
C VAL A 61 -2.33 5.36 -2.83
N PHE A 62 -1.80 5.33 -4.05
CA PHE A 62 -0.64 4.49 -4.37
C PHE A 62 0.65 5.15 -3.91
N ALA A 63 1.45 4.39 -3.17
CA ALA A 63 2.77 4.79 -2.71
C ALA A 63 3.87 3.93 -3.34
N ILE A 64 5.04 4.53 -3.48
CA ILE A 64 6.26 3.85 -3.92
C ILE A 64 6.95 3.30 -2.67
N SER A 65 7.24 2.00 -2.70
CA SER A 65 8.04 1.34 -1.68
C SER A 65 8.84 0.22 -2.34
N GLU A 66 9.79 -0.34 -1.60
CA GLU A 66 10.51 -1.57 -1.97
C GLU A 66 9.56 -2.74 -2.32
N TRP A 67 8.36 -2.78 -1.73
CA TRP A 67 7.35 -3.82 -1.95
C TRP A 67 6.67 -3.70 -3.32
N SER A 68 6.34 -2.48 -3.74
CA SER A 68 5.69 -2.19 -5.02
C SER A 68 6.54 -2.57 -6.24
N GLY A 69 7.82 -2.91 -6.02
CA GLY A 69 8.76 -3.30 -7.06
C GLY A 69 9.36 -2.10 -7.78
N SER A 70 10.67 -2.17 -8.02
CA SER A 70 11.55 -1.12 -8.55
C SER A 70 11.29 -0.67 -10.00
N ALA A 71 10.06 -0.75 -10.53
CA ALA A 71 9.77 -0.16 -11.84
C ALA A 71 9.83 1.39 -11.85
N ASN A 72 9.90 2.01 -10.66
CA ASN A 72 10.18 3.46 -10.49
C ASN A 72 11.19 3.76 -9.36
N ALA A 73 11.91 2.76 -8.85
CA ALA A 73 12.94 3.01 -7.85
C ALA A 73 14.23 3.40 -8.58
N ALA A 74 14.54 4.71 -8.58
CA ALA A 74 15.92 5.16 -8.70
C ALA A 74 16.79 4.37 -7.71
N PRO A 75 18.03 3.97 -8.08
CA PRO A 75 18.90 3.31 -7.14
C PRO A 75 19.34 4.30 -6.05
N ASP A 76 19.39 3.77 -4.82
CA ASP A 76 20.12 4.27 -3.65
C ASP A 76 19.32 5.03 -2.58
N ALA A 77 19.09 4.35 -1.46
CA ALA A 77 19.43 4.88 -0.14
C ALA A 77 19.55 3.73 0.87
N ALA A 78 20.82 3.40 1.14
CA ALA A 78 21.37 2.67 2.26
C ALA A 78 20.43 2.39 3.46
N ALA A 79 20.30 1.10 3.75
CA ALA A 79 20.22 0.65 5.13
C ALA A 79 21.54 1.04 5.84
N THR A 80 21.50 2.09 6.67
CA THR A 80 22.46 2.20 7.78
C THR A 80 21.75 1.80 9.06
N ASP A 81 22.02 0.55 9.43
CA ASP A 81 21.89 0.01 10.78
C ASP A 81 22.62 0.93 11.76
N GLY A 82 21.85 1.67 12.55
CA GLY A 82 22.34 2.40 13.71
C GLY A 82 22.38 1.45 14.91
N SER A 83 23.43 0.64 15.02
CA SER A 83 23.77 -0.06 16.26
C SER A 83 24.88 0.68 17.01
N VAL A 84 24.52 1.17 18.20
CA VAL A 84 25.31 1.59 19.40
C VAL A 84 26.34 2.72 19.29
#